data_AF-A0A933SUH8-F1
#
_entry.id   AF-A0A933SUH8-F1
#
_cell.length_a   1.000
_cell.length_b   1.000
_cell.length_c   1.000
_cell.angle_alpha   90.00
_cell.angle_beta   90.00
_cell.angle_gamma   90.00
#
_symmetry.space_group_name_H-M   'P 1'
#
loop_
_entity.id
_entity.type
_entity.pdbx_description
1 polymer ?
#
loop_
_entity_poly.entity_id
_entity_poly.type
_entity_poly.pdbx_seq_one_letter_code
_entity_poly.pdbx_strand_id
1 'polypeptide(L)' 'MSDLPSEFIGYVFLTNEAVTLADTYISHDVVTEKHLIDAQHIAIATIERVDVLVIENCIRNVRPLVIPAKAGIQA' A
#
# COMPACT_ATOMS: atom_id res chain seq x y z
N MET A 1 -3.51 -14.02 -17.02
CA MET A 1 -2.83 -14.23 -15.71
C MET A 1 -2.31 -15.65 -15.55
N SER A 2 -2.35 -16.48 -16.60
CA SER A 2 -1.85 -17.87 -16.63
C SER A 2 -0.42 -18.01 -17.17
N ASP A 3 0.23 -16.90 -17.51
CA ASP A 3 1.56 -16.87 -18.13
C ASP A 3 2.68 -16.43 -17.16
N LEU A 4 2.36 -16.16 -15.88
CA LEU A 4 3.35 -15.82 -14.87
C LEU A 4 3.78 -17.10 -14.12
N PRO A 5 5.09 -17.41 -14.03
CA PRO A 5 5.56 -18.54 -13.25
C PRO A 5 5.18 -18.34 -11.78
N SER A 6 4.59 -19.37 -11.17
CA SER A 6 4.06 -19.29 -9.79
C SER A 6 5.13 -19.02 -8.73
N GLU A 7 6.39 -19.32 -9.03
CA GLU A 7 7.54 -19.01 -8.17
C GLU A 7 7.78 -17.50 -7.98
N PHE A 8 7.28 -16.65 -8.88
CA PHE A 8 7.34 -15.19 -8.77
C PHE A 8 6.06 -14.57 -8.19
N ILE A 9 5.09 -15.38 -7.77
CA ILE A 9 3.80 -14.91 -7.26
C ILE A 9 3.76 -15.14 -5.75
N GLY A 10 3.82 -14.04 -4.99
CA GLY A 10 3.52 -14.02 -3.56
C GLY A 10 2.08 -13.58 -3.31
N TYR A 11 1.41 -14.23 -2.36
CA TYR A 11 0.11 -13.79 -1.87
C TYR A 11 0.28 -13.16 -0.49
N VAL A 12 -0.32 -11.99 -0.32
CA VAL A 12 -0.39 -11.29 0.96
C VAL A 12 -1.85 -11.09 1.32
N PHE A 13 -2.15 -11.10 2.61
CA PHE A 13 -3.51 -10.99 3.13
C PHE A 13 -3.66 -9.68 3.90
N LEU A 14 -4.88 -9.14 3.90
CA LEU A 14 -5.20 -7.97 4.70
C LEU A 14 -5.05 -8.31 6.19
N THR A 15 -4.16 -7.60 6.88
CA THR A 15 -3.92 -7.75 8.33
C THR A 15 -4.59 -6.61 9.11
N ASN A 16 -4.79 -6.81 10.41
CA ASN A 16 -5.31 -5.74 11.29
C ASN A 16 -4.37 -4.51 11.32
N GLU A 17 -3.07 -4.72 11.17
CA GLU A 17 -2.09 -3.62 11.05
C GLU A 17 -2.33 -2.81 9.78
N ALA A 18 -2.52 -3.48 8.64
CA ALA A 18 -2.85 -2.83 7.38
C ALA A 18 -4.19 -2.08 7.44
N VAL A 19 -5.20 -2.65 8.13
CA VAL A 19 -6.49 -1.97 8.37
C VAL A 19 -6.27 -0.69 9.19
N THR A 20 -5.56 -0.79 10.30
CA THR A 20 -5.29 0.37 11.18
C THR A 20 -4.53 1.47 10.43
N LEU A 21 -3.57 1.09 9.59
CA LEU A 21 -2.81 2.02 8.76
C LEU A 21 -3.69 2.67 7.68
N ALA A 22 -4.57 1.91 7.03
CA ALA A 22 -5.54 2.46 6.07
C ALA A 22 -6.52 3.45 6.74
N ASP A 23 -7.00 3.15 7.93
CA ASP A 23 -7.85 4.04 8.73
C ASP A 23 -7.10 5.32 9.13
N THR A 24 -5.79 5.21 9.37
CA THR A 24 -4.93 6.37 9.60
C THR A 24 -4.86 7.27 8.35
N TYR A 25 -4.75 6.69 7.15
CA TYR A 25 -4.78 7.48 5.91
C TYR A 25 -6.10 8.23 5.71
N ILE A 26 -7.21 7.63 6.11
CA ILE A 26 -8.54 8.24 6.02
C ILE A 26 -8.71 9.34 7.07
N SER A 27 -8.40 9.05 8.33
CA SER A 27 -8.56 10.01 9.44
C SER A 27 -7.67 11.25 9.30
N HIS A 28 -6.56 11.14 8.58
CA HIS A 28 -5.68 12.26 8.25
C HIS A 28 -5.98 12.93 6.90
N ASP A 29 -7.13 12.63 6.26
CA ASP A 29 -7.55 13.19 4.97
C ASP A 29 -6.53 13.00 3.83
N VAL A 30 -5.65 11.99 3.94
CA VAL A 30 -4.73 11.60 2.86
C VAL A 30 -5.50 10.91 1.75
N VAL A 31 -6.49 10.10 2.14
CA VAL A 31 -7.38 9.35 1.26
C VAL A 31 -8.82 9.51 1.76
N THR A 32 -9.78 9.74 0.87
CA THR A 32 -11.19 9.80 1.26
C THR A 32 -11.76 8.39 1.51
N GLU A 33 -12.72 8.24 2.41
CA GLU A 33 -13.39 6.95 2.72
C GLU A 33 -13.85 6.14 1.49
N LYS A 34 -14.30 6.81 0.42
CA LYS A 34 -14.69 6.14 -0.84
C LYS A 34 -13.58 5.31 -1.51
N HIS A 35 -12.33 5.51 -1.11
CA HIS A 35 -11.16 4.77 -1.61
C HIS A 35 -10.57 3.86 -0.52
N LEU A 36 -11.39 3.34 0.41
CA LEU A 36 -10.95 2.44 1.48
C LEU A 36 -10.14 1.23 0.95
N ILE A 37 -10.59 0.61 -0.15
CA ILE A 37 -9.89 -0.53 -0.75
C ILE A 37 -8.50 -0.11 -1.26
N ASP A 38 -8.38 1.06 -1.89
CA ASP A 38 -7.09 1.59 -2.34
C ASP A 38 -6.19 1.92 -1.13
N ALA A 39 -6.76 2.47 -0.05
CA ALA A 39 -6.04 2.73 1.19
C ALA A 39 -5.50 1.43 1.82
N GLN A 40 -6.28 0.34 1.78
CA GLN A 40 -5.85 -0.98 2.24
C GLN A 40 -4.72 -1.56 1.38
N HIS A 41 -4.80 -1.46 0.04
CA HIS A 41 -3.71 -1.87 -0.84
C HIS A 41 -2.42 -1.07 -0.61
N ILE A 42 -2.53 0.25 -0.43
CA ILE A 42 -1.40 1.11 -0.08
C ILE A 42 -0.82 0.71 1.28
N ALA A 43 -1.66 0.43 2.28
CA ALA A 43 -1.22 0.01 3.60
C ALA A 43 -0.48 -1.33 3.58
N ILE A 44 -1.02 -2.33 2.85
CA ILE A 44 -0.34 -3.62 2.64
C ILE A 44 1.02 -3.39 1.96
N ALA A 45 1.07 -2.64 0.87
CA ALA A 45 2.32 -2.36 0.16
C ALA A 45 3.35 -1.64 1.04
N THR A 46 2.88 -0.76 1.93
CA THR A 46 3.73 -0.05 2.90
C THR A 46 4.34 -0.99 3.91
N ILE A 47 3.53 -1.88 4.51
CA ILE A 47 3.97 -2.86 5.52
C ILE A 47 4.90 -3.90 4.91
N GLU A 48 4.55 -4.41 3.73
CA GLU A 48 5.34 -5.40 2.97
C GLU A 48 6.56 -4.79 2.27
N ARG A 49 6.74 -3.45 2.37
CA ARG A 49 7.88 -2.71 1.82
C ARG A 49 8.05 -2.91 0.31
N VAL A 50 6.94 -2.96 -0.41
CA VAL A 50 6.92 -3.14 -1.87
C VAL A 50 7.54 -1.90 -2.55
N ASP A 51 8.53 -2.12 -3.42
CA ASP A 51 9.21 -1.03 -4.14
C ASP A 51 8.31 -0.34 -5.18
N VAL A 52 7.47 -1.12 -5.87
CA VAL A 52 6.59 -0.65 -6.94
C VAL A 52 5.19 -1.22 -6.75
N LEU A 53 4.20 -0.35 -6.57
CA LEU A 53 2.79 -0.71 -6.49
C LEU A 53 2.05 -0.25 -7.75
N VAL A 54 1.39 -1.19 -8.44
CA VAL A 54 0.50 -0.91 -9.57
C VAL A 54 -0.93 -1.20 -9.13
N ILE A 55 -1.78 -0.17 -9.08
CA ILE A 55 -3.21 -0.27 -8.74
C ILE A 55 -4.06 0.35 -9.84
N GLU A 56 -5.22 -0.24 -10.11
CA GLU A 56 -6.07 0.12 -11.25
C GLU A 56 -6.65 1.54 -11.12
N ASN A 57 -6.94 2.00 -9.90
CA ASN A 57 -7.44 3.35 -9.61
C ASN A 57 -6.53 4.07 -8.61
N CYS A 58 -5.55 4.83 -9.10
CA CYS A 58 -4.69 5.66 -8.26
C CYS A 58 -5.38 7.00 -7.94
N ILE A 59 -5.48 7.33 -6.65
CA ILE A 59 -6.14 8.53 -6.11
C ILE A 59 -5.49 9.79 -6.72
N ARG A 60 -6.25 10.61 -7.46
CA ARG A 60 -5.74 11.83 -8.12
C ARG A 60 -5.37 12.99 -7.18
N ASN A 61 -5.59 12.86 -5.87
CA ASN A 61 -5.41 13.93 -4.89
C ASN A 61 -4.71 13.46 -3.60
N VAL A 62 -3.73 12.56 -3.70
CA VAL A 62 -2.87 12.30 -2.54
C VAL A 62 -1.95 13.51 -2.39
N ARG A 63 -2.06 14.26 -1.29
CA ARG A 63 -0.92 15.07 -0.81
C ARG A 63 0.32 14.17 -0.83
N PRO A 64 1.53 14.64 -1.15
CA PRO A 64 2.68 13.76 -1.30
C PRO A 64 2.81 12.86 -0.08
N LEU A 65 2.39 11.61 -0.24
CA LEU A 65 2.54 10.57 0.76
C LEU A 65 4.01 10.18 0.64
N VAL A 66 4.84 10.87 1.41
CA VAL A 66 6.21 10.42 1.65
C VAL A 66 6.07 9.16 2.48
N ILE A 67 6.01 8.00 1.82
CA ILE A 67 6.20 6.71 2.47
C ILE A 67 7.71 6.62 2.72
N PRO A 68 8.21 6.76 3.96
CA PRO A 68 9.63 6.65 4.21
C PRO A 68 10.04 5.18 4.02
N ALA A 69 10.43 4.82 2.80
CA ALA A 69 11.32 3.70 2.58
C ALA A 69 12.64 4.11 3.26
N LYS A 70 12.86 3.60 4.48
CA LYS A 70 14.07 3.87 5.28
C LYS A 70 15.29 3.86 4.36
N ALA A 71 15.93 5.03 4.21
CA ALA A 71 17.22 5.14 3.59
C ALA A 71 18.13 4.06 4.18
N GLY A 72 18.71 3.23 3.32
CA GLY A 72 19.70 2.26 3.74
C GLY A 72 20.78 2.96 4.56
N ILE A 73 20.85 2.61 5.84
CA ILE A 73 22.04 2.80 6.64
C ILE A 73 22.38 1.40 7.13
N GLN A 74 23.35 0.81 6.44
CA GLN A 74 24.19 -0.27 6.96
C GLN A 74 24.80 0.21 8.28
N ALA A 75 24.70 -0.63 9.31
CA ALA A 75 25.58 -0.60 10.46
C ALA A 75 26.48 -1.84 10.38
#